data_AF-A0A452ZFJ1-F1
#
_entry.id   AF-A0A452ZFJ1-F1
#
_cell.length_a   1.000
_cell.length_b   1.000
_cell.length_c   1.000
_cell.angle_alpha   90.00
_cell.angle_beta   90.00
_cell.angle_gamma   90.00
#
_symmetry.space_group_name_H-M   'P 1'
#
loop_
_entity.id
_entity.type
_entity.pdbx_description
1 polymer ?
#
loop_
_entity_poly.entity_id
_entity_poly.type
_entity_poly.pdbx_seq_one_letter_code
_entity_poly.pdbx_strand_id
1 'polypeptide(L)'
;METSPPPSPSPASSPGRPAKPRLFIQEMVLRNFKSYAGEQRIGPFHKSFSAVVGPNGSGKSNVIDAMLFVFGKRAKQMRLNKVSELIHNSSNHQNLDSAGVSVHFQEIIDLVLLEPCPYCFLSLH
;
A
#
# COMPACT_ATOMS: atom_id res chain seq x y z
N MET A 1 0.11 -36.90 12.07
CA MET A 1 0.53 -35.71 12.83
C MET A 1 -0.39 -34.57 12.45
N GLU A 2 -1.29 -34.25 13.37
CA GLU A 2 -2.21 -33.11 13.49
C GLU A 2 -2.59 -32.30 12.23
N THR A 3 -3.73 -32.65 11.64
CA THR A 3 -4.49 -31.73 10.79
C THR A 3 -5.30 -30.83 11.73
N SER A 4 -4.85 -29.60 11.94
CA SER A 4 -5.62 -28.60 12.69
C SER A 4 -6.94 -28.34 11.96
N PRO A 5 -8.08 -28.23 12.68
CA PRO A 5 -9.33 -27.86 12.04
C PRO A 5 -9.21 -26.46 11.42
N PRO A 6 -9.93 -26.18 10.31
CA PRO A 6 -9.99 -24.84 9.76
C PRO A 6 -10.47 -23.85 10.85
N PRO A 7 -9.96 -22.60 10.86
CA PRO A 7 -10.46 -21.60 11.80
C PRO A 7 -11.97 -21.49 11.62
N SER A 8 -12.71 -21.64 12.71
CA SER A 8 -14.16 -21.45 12.73
C SER A 8 -14.49 -20.06 12.17
N PRO A 9 -15.53 -19.94 11.32
CA PRO A 9 -15.99 -18.63 10.89
C PRO A 9 -16.31 -17.82 12.14
N SER A 10 -15.57 -16.73 12.34
CA SER A 10 -15.78 -15.83 13.47
C SER A 10 -17.25 -15.37 13.44
N PRO A 11 -17.94 -15.24 14.58
CA PRO A 11 -19.30 -14.74 14.66
C PRO A 11 -19.31 -13.22 14.39
N ALA A 12 -18.97 -12.83 13.17
CA ALA A 12 -18.90 -11.46 12.71
C ALA A 12 -20.08 -11.20 11.77
N SER A 13 -21.25 -10.95 12.37
CA SER A 13 -22.32 -10.06 11.88
C SER A 13 -23.64 -10.34 12.61
N SER A 14 -23.68 -10.18 13.93
CA SER A 14 -24.95 -9.90 14.58
C SER A 14 -25.38 -8.48 14.20
N PRO A 15 -26.56 -8.29 13.56
CA PRO A 15 -27.03 -6.97 13.18
C PRO A 15 -27.25 -6.12 14.44
N GLY A 16 -26.63 -4.94 14.51
CA GLY A 16 -26.85 -3.96 15.57
C GLY A 16 -25.66 -3.64 16.50
N ARG A 17 -24.50 -4.30 16.36
CA ARG A 17 -23.28 -3.87 17.07
C ARG A 17 -22.51 -2.87 16.20
N PRO A 18 -22.12 -1.67 16.71
CA PRO A 18 -21.25 -0.78 15.97
C PRO A 18 -19.96 -1.54 15.62
N ALA A 19 -19.60 -1.53 14.34
CA ALA A 19 -18.38 -2.19 13.88
C ALA A 19 -17.18 -1.63 14.66
N LYS A 20 -16.26 -2.52 15.03
CA LYS A 20 -15.03 -2.10 15.72
C LYS A 20 -14.27 -1.13 14.78
N PRO A 21 -13.81 0.03 15.29
CA PRO A 21 -12.97 0.92 14.51
C PRO A 21 -11.73 0.19 14.00
N ARG A 22 -11.34 0.45 12.75
CA ARG A 22 -10.11 -0.07 12.16
C ARG A 22 -9.34 1.03 11.46
N LEU A 23 -8.01 0.90 11.47
CA LEU A 23 -7.13 1.75 10.68
C LEU A 23 -7.09 1.25 9.23
N PHE A 24 -7.13 2.18 8.30
CA PHE A 24 -6.82 1.92 6.90
C PHE A 24 -5.82 2.96 6.40
N ILE A 25 -5.08 2.61 5.36
CA ILE A 25 -4.17 3.53 4.69
C ILE A 25 -5.01 4.37 3.75
N GLN A 26 -4.97 5.70 3.89
CA GLN A 26 -5.70 6.63 3.03
C GLN A 26 -4.87 6.98 1.78
N GLU A 27 -3.60 7.30 1.97
CA GLU A 27 -2.66 7.65 0.90
C GLU A 27 -1.21 7.40 1.32
N MET A 28 -0.33 7.35 0.32
CA MET A 28 1.12 7.34 0.50
C MET A 28 1.75 8.47 -0.31
N VAL A 29 2.80 9.08 0.23
CA VAL A 29 3.60 10.11 -0.45
C VAL A 29 5.04 9.61 -0.56
N LEU A 30 5.54 9.44 -1.78
CA LEU A 30 6.89 8.99 -2.06
C LEU A 30 7.69 10.17 -2.61
N ARG A 31 8.87 10.41 -2.05
CA ARG A 31 9.78 11.47 -2.52
C ARG A 31 11.09 10.84 -2.97
N ASN A 32 11.44 11.01 -4.24
CA ASN A 32 12.70 10.55 -4.81
C ASN A 32 13.01 9.07 -4.53
N PHE A 33 11.99 8.20 -4.57
CA PHE A 33 12.09 6.81 -4.14
C PHE A 33 12.12 5.84 -5.33
N LYS A 34 13.24 5.15 -5.54
CA LYS A 34 13.45 4.18 -6.63
C LYS A 34 13.09 4.77 -8.01
N SER A 35 12.03 4.28 -8.66
CA SER A 35 11.59 4.79 -9.97
C SER A 35 10.78 6.08 -9.88
N TYR A 36 10.43 6.54 -8.69
CA TYR A 36 9.60 7.73 -8.45
C TYR A 36 10.48 8.96 -8.25
N ALA A 37 10.60 9.78 -9.29
CA ALA A 37 11.26 11.08 -9.22
C ALA A 37 10.32 12.14 -8.62
N GLY A 38 10.87 13.08 -7.83
CA GLY A 38 10.09 14.13 -7.20
C GLY A 38 9.12 13.59 -6.15
N GLU A 39 8.04 14.33 -5.87
CA GLU A 39 6.95 13.90 -5.00
C GLU A 39 5.87 13.18 -5.83
N GLN A 40 5.55 11.95 -5.43
CA GLN A 40 4.52 11.12 -6.04
C GLN A 40 3.50 10.71 -4.98
N ARG A 41 2.22 10.95 -5.26
CA ARG A 41 1.12 10.60 -4.37
C ARG A 41 0.43 9.35 -4.89
N ILE A 42 0.30 8.34 -4.03
CA ILE A 42 -0.38 7.08 -4.33
C ILE A 42 -1.65 7.01 -3.47
N GLY A 43 -2.78 6.94 -4.13
CA GLY A 43 -4.10 6.95 -3.50
C GLY A 43 -5.06 7.92 -4.21
N PRO A 44 -6.24 8.15 -3.64
CA PRO A 44 -6.71 7.59 -2.37
C PRO A 44 -6.93 6.07 -2.45
N PHE A 45 -6.55 5.35 -1.41
CA PHE A 45 -6.82 3.92 -1.30
C PHE A 45 -8.27 3.67 -0.86
N HIS A 46 -8.88 2.64 -1.44
CA HIS A 46 -10.19 2.19 -1.04
C HIS A 46 -10.14 1.47 0.31
N LYS A 47 -11.16 1.71 1.14
CA LYS A 47 -11.25 1.23 2.53
C LYS A 47 -11.18 -0.29 2.64
N SER A 48 -11.63 -1.03 1.63
CA SER A 48 -11.70 -2.50 1.66
C SER A 48 -10.58 -3.17 0.87
N PHE A 49 -10.40 -2.77 -0.38
CA PHE A 49 -9.45 -3.40 -1.29
C PHE A 49 -9.02 -2.42 -2.38
N SER A 50 -7.72 -2.34 -2.62
CA SER A 50 -7.14 -1.56 -3.71
C SER A 50 -6.16 -2.45 -4.48
N ALA A 51 -6.18 -2.37 -5.80
CA ALA A 51 -5.23 -3.07 -6.67
C ALA A 51 -4.24 -2.08 -7.30
N VAL A 52 -2.98 -2.47 -7.40
CA VAL A 52 -1.93 -1.71 -8.10
C VAL A 52 -1.68 -2.36 -9.46
N VAL A 53 -2.06 -1.66 -10.53
CA VAL A 53 -1.98 -2.16 -11.92
C VAL A 53 -1.25 -1.15 -12.82
N GLY A 54 -0.82 -1.58 -14.01
CA GLY A 54 -0.07 -0.76 -14.96
C GLY A 54 0.95 -1.56 -15.80
N PRO A 55 1.55 -0.96 -16.84
CA PRO A 55 2.41 -1.64 -17.79
C PRO A 55 3.72 -2.16 -17.17
N ASN A 56 4.40 -3.08 -17.85
CA ASN A 56 5.70 -3.59 -17.40
C ASN A 56 6.72 -2.44 -17.28
N GLY A 57 7.48 -2.42 -16.19
CA GLY A 57 8.44 -1.35 -15.90
C GLY A 57 7.87 -0.09 -15.24
N SER A 58 6.55 0.03 -15.02
CA SER A 58 5.94 1.25 -14.43
C SER A 58 6.23 1.48 -12.94
N GLY A 59 7.04 0.64 -12.29
CA GLY A 59 7.40 0.81 -10.88
C GLY A 59 6.41 0.23 -9.86
N LYS A 60 5.38 -0.53 -10.25
CA LYS A 60 4.40 -1.15 -9.32
C LYS A 60 5.04 -1.90 -8.15
N SER A 61 6.11 -2.66 -8.43
CA SER A 61 6.86 -3.38 -7.40
C SER A 61 7.49 -2.45 -6.35
N ASN A 62 7.82 -1.23 -6.74
CA ASN A 62 8.41 -0.22 -5.86
C ASN A 62 7.38 0.35 -4.88
N VAL A 63 6.08 0.26 -5.15
CA VAL A 63 5.02 0.56 -4.17
C VAL A 63 5.10 -0.39 -2.98
N ILE A 64 5.29 -1.69 -3.25
CA ILE A 64 5.46 -2.69 -2.19
C ILE A 64 6.78 -2.42 -1.45
N ASP A 65 7.86 -2.09 -2.16
CA ASP A 65 9.13 -1.77 -1.50
C ASP A 65 9.02 -0.50 -0.63
N ALA A 66 8.25 0.50 -1.03
CA ALA A 66 7.96 1.69 -0.23
C ALA A 66 7.20 1.33 1.06
N MET A 67 6.23 0.42 0.99
CA MET A 67 5.54 -0.10 2.18
C MET A 67 6.50 -0.86 3.11
N LEU A 68 7.37 -1.71 2.56
CA LEU A 68 8.38 -2.43 3.33
C LEU A 68 9.39 -1.48 4.00
N PHE A 69 9.75 -0.39 3.31
CA PHE A 69 10.61 0.66 3.86
C PHE A 69 9.98 1.31 5.10
N VAL A 70 8.72 1.72 5.00
CA VAL A 70 7.97 2.37 6.09
C VAL A 70 7.89 1.48 7.33
N PHE A 71 7.71 0.16 7.14
CA PHE A 71 7.67 -0.80 8.23
C PHE A 71 9.06 -1.27 8.71
N GLY A 72 10.15 -0.62 8.27
CA GLY A 72 11.50 -0.90 8.74
C GLY A 72 12.04 -2.27 8.33
N LYS A 73 11.61 -2.81 7.19
CA LYS A 73 12.14 -4.09 6.69
C LYS A 73 13.57 -3.93 6.19
N ARG A 74 14.35 -5.00 6.29
CA ARG A 74 15.76 -5.00 5.86
C ARG A 74 15.88 -4.87 4.34
N ALA A 75 16.95 -4.22 3.86
CA ALA A 75 17.21 -4.01 2.43
C ALA A 75 17.09 -5.28 1.56
N LYS A 76 17.57 -6.44 2.07
CA LYS A 76 17.45 -7.73 1.38
C LYS A 76 16.00 -8.13 1.07
N GLN A 77 15.05 -7.73 1.91
CA GLN A 77 13.61 -7.98 1.68
C GLN A 77 12.99 -6.99 0.69
N MET A 78 13.62 -5.83 0.49
CA MET A 78 13.19 -4.79 -0.43
C MET A 78 13.85 -4.89 -1.82
N ARG A 79 14.51 -6.03 -2.09
CA ARG A 79 15.23 -6.33 -3.34
C ARG A 79 16.38 -5.35 -3.63
N LEU A 80 17.10 -4.95 -2.58
CA LEU A 80 18.21 -4.00 -2.67
C LEU A 80 19.48 -4.61 -2.09
N ASN A 81 20.62 -4.26 -2.69
CA ASN A 81 21.93 -4.61 -2.16
C ASN A 81 22.47 -3.52 -1.23
N LYS A 82 22.14 -2.26 -1.51
CA LYS A 82 22.55 -1.08 -0.74
C LYS A 82 21.37 -0.16 -0.46
N VAL A 83 21.40 0.54 0.67
CA VAL A 83 20.34 1.49 1.05
C VAL A 83 20.30 2.69 0.09
N SER A 84 21.44 3.08 -0.49
CA SER A 84 21.51 4.16 -1.49
C SER A 84 20.71 3.88 -2.77
N GLU A 85 20.41 2.61 -3.08
CA GLU A 85 19.57 2.21 -4.21
C GLU A 85 18.08 2.56 -3.98
N LEU A 86 17.71 3.05 -2.79
CA LEU A 86 16.39 3.65 -2.54
C LEU A 86 16.23 5.02 -3.18
N ILE A 87 17.33 5.74 -3.38
CA ILE A 87 17.28 7.09 -3.92
C ILE A 87 17.14 7.00 -5.43
N HIS A 88 16.17 7.74 -5.98
CA HIS A 88 15.96 7.84 -7.40
C HIS A 88 17.23 8.31 -8.11
N ASN A 89 17.57 7.66 -9.22
CA ASN A 89 18.71 8.02 -10.03
C ASN A 89 18.33 7.92 -11.51
N SER A 90 18.31 9.05 -12.20
CA SER A 90 18.10 9.13 -13.65
C SER A 90 18.88 10.30 -14.24
N SER A 91 19.07 10.29 -15.56
CA SER A 91 19.78 11.37 -16.28
C SER A 91 19.20 12.76 -16.01
N ASN A 92 17.87 12.84 -15.81
CA ASN A 92 17.13 14.08 -15.59
C ASN A 92 17.11 14.51 -14.11
N HIS A 93 17.47 13.61 -13.20
CA HIS A 93 17.46 13.85 -11.75
C HIS A 93 18.73 13.24 -11.13
N GLN A 94 19.85 13.93 -11.34
CA GLN A 94 21.15 13.55 -10.79
C GLN A 94 21.39 14.24 -9.44
N ASN A 95 22.22 13.63 -8.59
CA ASN A 95 22.64 14.18 -7.29
C ASN A 95 21.50 14.40 -6.29
N LEU A 96 20.65 13.39 -6.12
CA LEU A 96 19.66 13.39 -5.03
C LEU A 96 20.31 12.84 -3.76
N ASP A 97 20.21 13.59 -2.65
CA ASP A 97 20.84 13.22 -1.37
C ASP A 97 19.93 12.37 -0.47
N SER A 98 18.62 12.34 -0.75
CA SER A 98 17.65 11.67 0.10
C SER A 98 16.42 11.17 -0.65
N ALA A 99 15.80 10.14 -0.06
CA ALA A 99 14.51 9.60 -0.44
C ALA A 99 13.63 9.48 0.80
N GLY A 100 12.31 9.59 0.63
CA GLY A 100 11.35 9.52 1.71
C GLY A 100 10.06 8.81 1.29
N VAL A 101 9.42 8.18 2.26
CA VAL A 101 8.07 7.62 2.10
C VAL A 101 7.27 7.98 3.34
N SER A 102 6.08 8.54 3.13
CA SER A 102 5.12 8.85 4.18
C SER A 102 3.83 8.07 3.90
N VAL A 103 3.23 7.50 4.95
CA VAL A 103 1.98 6.75 4.88
C VAL A 103 0.98 7.37 5.82
N HIS A 104 -0.17 7.77 5.28
CA HIS A 104 -1.23 8.41 6.04
C HIS A 104 -2.28 7.37 6.41
N PHE A 105 -2.43 7.12 7.70
CA PHE A 105 -3.45 6.23 8.25
C PHE A 105 -4.65 7.04 8.74
N GLN A 106 -5.84 6.48 8.55
CA GLN A 106 -7.08 7.05 9.06
C GLN A 106 -7.90 5.95 9.74
N GLU A 107 -8.59 6.31 10.82
CA GLU A 107 -9.50 5.43 11.53
C GLU A 107 -10.90 5.50 10.90
N ILE A 108 -11.52 4.34 10.67
CA ILE A 108 -12.87 4.23 10.13
C ILE A 108 -13.71 3.25 10.94
N ILE A 109 -15.01 3.48 10.91
CA ILE A 109 -16.03 2.54 11.36
C ILE A 109 -16.73 2.06 10.09
N ASP A 110 -16.66 0.75 9.81
CA ASP A 110 -17.41 0.17 8.69
C ASP A 110 -18.90 0.22 9.06
N LEU A 111 -19.61 1.19 8.49
CA LEU A 111 -21.06 1.19 8.53
C LEU A 111 -21.50 0.05 7.61
N VAL A 112 -22.17 -0.96 8.17
CA VAL A 112 -22.81 -2.04 7.41
C VAL A 112 -23.99 -1.42 6.66
N LEU A 113 -23.70 -0.67 5.60
CA LEU A 113 -24.69 -0.18 4.66
C LEU A 113 -24.55 -1.01 3.39
N LEU A 114 -25.67 -1.62 3.01
CA LEU A 114 -25.87 -2.55 1.91
C LEU A 114 -25.66 -1.89 0.54
N GLU A 115 -24.45 -1.44 0.21
CA GLU A 115 -24.17 -0.90 -1.13
C GLU A 115 -23.03 -1.68 -1.80
N PRO A 116 -23.29 -2.43 -2.89
CA PRO A 116 -22.24 -3.08 -3.67
C PRO A 116 -21.34 -2.01 -4.29
N CYS A 117 -20.02 -2.10 -4.04
CA CYS A 117 -19.04 -1.12 -4.48
C CYS A 117 -19.04 -0.95 -6.01
N PRO A 118 -19.31 0.25 -6.57
CA PRO A 118 -19.40 0.47 -8.02
C PRO A 118 -18.04 0.59 -8.75
N TYR A 119 -16.90 0.51 -8.05
CA TYR A 119 -15.58 0.87 -8.61
C TYR A 119 -14.57 -0.28 -8.77
N CYS A 120 -15.00 -1.55 -8.78
CA CYS A 120 -14.07 -2.68 -9.01
C CYS A 120 -13.55 -2.82 -10.46
N PHE A 121 -13.96 -1.97 -11.41
CA PHE A 121 -13.44 -1.97 -12.79
C PHE A 121 -13.20 -0.53 -13.27
N LEU A 122 -12.07 0.07 -12.90
CA LEU A 122 -11.48 1.14 -13.72
C LEU A 122 -10.34 0.52 -14.53
N SER A 123 -10.69 0.07 -15.74
CA SER A 123 -9.73 -0.34 -16.76
C SER A 123 -8.93 0.90 -17.18
N LEU A 124 -7.60 0.87 -16.98
CA LEU A 124 -6.71 1.83 -17.62
C LEU A 124 -6.78 1.60 -19.14
N HIS A 125 -7.25 2.61 -19.87
CA HIS A 125 -6.86 2.84 -21.26
C HIS A 125 -5.50 3.56 -21.28
#